data_AF-V4Y3T3-F1
#
_entry.id   AF-V4Y3T3-F1
#
_cell.length_a   1.000
_cell.length_b   1.000
_cell.length_c   1.000
_cell.angle_alpha   90.00
_cell.angle_beta   90.00
_cell.angle_gamma   90.00
#
_symmetry.space_group_name_H-M   'P 1'
#
loop_
_entity.id
_entity.type
_entity.pdbx_description
1 polymer ?
#
loop_
_entity_poly.entity_id
_entity_poly.type
_entity_poly.pdbx_seq_one_letter_code
_entity_poly.pdbx_strand_id
1 'polypeptide(L)'
;MEKMIENVPDPVFRNQVLYKILGQTGCRPEEVDNIRLKDVTGDELWDNNRIRIRASKTQDNRTVRYNDSLSFYLTQWIEKGER
;
A
#
# COMPACT_ATOMS: atom_id res chain seq x y z
N MET A 1 15.25 1.15 5.42
CA MET A 1 13.88 1.55 5.04
C MET A 1 13.38 2.68 5.93
N GLU A 2 13.53 2.58 7.25
CA GLU A 2 13.13 3.63 8.22
C GLU A 2 13.65 5.03 7.87
N LYS A 3 14.96 5.21 7.72
CA LYS A 3 15.55 6.50 7.32
C LYS A 3 14.99 7.09 6.02
N MET A 4 14.54 6.28 5.08
CA MET A 4 13.93 6.78 3.84
C MET A 4 12.51 7.29 4.11
N ILE A 5 11.72 6.55 4.89
CA ILE A 5 10.35 6.91 5.26
C ILE A 5 10.34 8.19 6.11
N GLU A 6 11.32 8.37 6.99
CA GLU A 6 11.46 9.55 7.85
C GLU A 6 11.78 10.84 7.08
N ASN A 7 12.38 10.73 5.89
CA ASN A 7 12.90 11.87 5.12
C ASN A 7 12.18 12.04 3.77
N VAL A 8 10.97 11.48 3.61
CA VAL A 8 10.20 11.69 2.38
C VAL A 8 9.77 13.16 2.25
N PRO A 9 9.79 13.74 1.03
CA PRO A 9 9.33 15.11 0.81
C PRO A 9 7.80 15.20 0.93
N ASP A 10 7.28 16.43 0.92
CA ASP A 10 5.84 16.67 0.86
C ASP A 10 5.20 16.12 -0.43
N PRO A 11 3.96 15.58 -0.37
CA PRO A 11 3.14 15.37 0.84
C PRO A 11 3.66 14.17 1.66
N VAL A 12 4.05 14.43 2.92
CA VAL A 12 4.80 13.48 3.75
C VAL A 12 4.04 12.18 3.97
N PHE A 13 2.81 12.25 4.50
CA PHE A 13 2.07 11.04 4.89
C PHE A 13 1.76 10.12 3.71
N ARG A 14 1.32 10.68 2.57
CA ARG A 14 1.12 9.93 1.33
C ARG A 14 2.39 9.23 0.89
N ASN A 15 3.50 9.95 0.88
CA ASN A 15 4.77 9.39 0.45
C ASN A 15 5.22 8.28 1.41
N GLN A 16 5.04 8.43 2.72
CA GLN A 16 5.30 7.36 3.70
C GLN A 16 4.47 6.10 3.40
N VAL A 17 3.18 6.24 3.10
CA VAL A 17 2.31 5.12 2.71
C VAL A 17 2.84 4.44 1.46
N LEU A 18 3.18 5.20 0.41
CA LEU A 18 3.72 4.66 -0.84
C LEU A 18 5.01 3.87 -0.63
N TYR A 19 5.97 4.42 0.13
CA TYR A 19 7.23 3.73 0.43
C TYR A 19 7.03 2.47 1.27
N LYS A 20 6.05 2.45 2.18
CA LYS A 20 5.71 1.23 2.93
C LYS A 20 5.06 0.16 2.04
N ILE A 21 4.15 0.55 1.15
CA ILE A 21 3.55 -0.39 0.18
C ILE A 21 4.66 -1.01 -0.69
N LEU A 22 5.48 -0.17 -1.33
CA LEU A 22 6.59 -0.62 -2.18
C LEU A 22 7.54 -1.56 -1.42
N GLY A 23 7.93 -1.16 -0.22
CA GLY A 23 8.88 -1.88 0.60
C GLY A 23 8.40 -3.24 1.11
N GLN A 24 7.12 -3.36 1.47
CA GLN A 24 6.58 -4.61 2.03
C GLN A 24 6.02 -5.57 0.98
N THR A 25 5.50 -5.05 -0.12
CA THR A 25 4.83 -5.88 -1.14
C THR A 25 5.75 -6.24 -2.32
N GLY A 26 6.87 -5.52 -2.47
CA GLY A 26 7.79 -5.70 -3.61
C GLY A 26 7.14 -5.40 -4.96
N CYS A 27 6.01 -4.69 -4.99
CA CYS A 27 5.39 -4.29 -6.25
C CYS A 27 6.16 -3.15 -6.91
N ARG A 28 5.97 -3.02 -8.22
CA ARG A 28 6.61 -1.99 -9.03
C ARG A 28 5.92 -0.64 -8.79
N PRO A 29 6.60 0.49 -9.00
CA PRO A 29 5.98 1.82 -8.91
C PRO A 29 4.70 1.95 -9.76
N GLU A 30 4.71 1.41 -10.98
CA GLU A 30 3.52 1.37 -11.86
C GLU A 30 2.37 0.52 -11.30
N GLU A 31 2.67 -0.50 -10.50
CA GLU A 31 1.65 -1.36 -9.90
C GLU A 31 1.00 -0.68 -8.70
N VAL A 32 1.77 0.10 -7.92
CA VAL A 32 1.26 0.89 -6.79
C VAL A 32 0.23 1.91 -7.25
N ASP A 33 0.52 2.62 -8.34
CA ASP A 33 -0.38 3.61 -8.93
C ASP A 33 -1.72 3.00 -9.37
N ASN A 34 -1.74 1.69 -9.62
CA ASN A 34 -2.93 0.94 -10.03
C ASN A 34 -3.71 0.29 -8.88
N ILE A 35 -3.23 0.39 -7.64
CA ILE A 35 -3.95 -0.13 -6.47
C ILE A 35 -5.21 0.70 -6.26
N ARG A 36 -6.37 0.03 -6.20
CA ARG A 36 -7.67 0.67 -5.92
C ARG A 36 -8.08 0.38 -4.48
N LEU A 37 -9.00 1.16 -3.95
CA LEU A 37 -9.53 0.95 -2.58
C LEU A 37 -9.99 -0.49 -2.35
N LYS A 38 -10.76 -1.05 -3.31
CA LYS A 38 -11.25 -2.44 -3.27
C LYS A 38 -10.17 -3.52 -3.32
N ASP A 39 -8.93 -3.16 -3.67
CA ASP A 39 -7.78 -4.06 -3.67
C ASP A 39 -7.09 -4.13 -2.31
N VAL A 40 -7.58 -3.35 -1.34
CA VAL A 40 -7.13 -3.30 0.05
C VAL A 40 -8.29 -3.59 1.00
N THR A 41 -9.48 -3.03 0.75
CA THR A 41 -10.63 -3.08 1.66
C THR A 41 -11.65 -4.18 1.34
N GLY A 42 -11.32 -5.14 0.47
CA GLY A 42 -12.18 -6.32 0.29
C GLY A 42 -12.14 -7.17 1.56
N ASP A 43 -13.26 -7.80 1.95
CA ASP A 43 -13.39 -8.53 3.22
C ASP A 43 -12.23 -9.51 3.46
N GLU A 44 -11.91 -10.37 2.49
CA GLU A 44 -10.79 -11.32 2.60
C GLU A 44 -9.40 -10.67 2.62
N LEU A 45 -9.29 -9.41 2.17
CA LEU A 45 -8.04 -8.68 2.05
C LEU A 45 -7.74 -7.91 3.33
N TRP A 46 -8.69 -7.11 3.80
CA TRP A 46 -8.51 -6.22 4.94
C TRP A 46 -8.23 -7.00 6.23
N ASP A 47 -9.08 -8.00 6.52
CA ASP A 47 -8.99 -8.81 7.74
C ASP A 47 -7.73 -9.68 7.80
N ASN A 48 -7.07 -9.91 6.66
CA ASN A 48 -5.89 -10.76 6.56
C ASN A 48 -4.60 -9.98 6.28
N ASN A 49 -4.63 -8.65 6.34
CA ASN A 49 -3.53 -7.76 5.97
C ASN A 49 -2.98 -8.10 4.57
N ARG A 50 -3.84 -8.11 3.55
CA ARG A 50 -3.48 -8.44 2.17
C ARG A 50 -3.81 -7.31 1.20
N ILE A 51 -2.97 -7.12 0.18
CA ILE A 51 -3.23 -6.22 -0.95
C ILE A 51 -3.23 -7.02 -2.23
N ARG A 52 -4.21 -6.77 -3.09
CA ARG A 52 -4.23 -7.28 -4.46
C ARG A 52 -3.39 -6.35 -5.35
N ILE A 53 -2.29 -6.87 -5.87
CA ILE A 53 -1.46 -6.21 -6.87
C ILE A 53 -1.95 -6.62 -8.26
N ARG A 54 -2.35 -5.63 -9.05
CA ARG A 54 -2.83 -5.84 -10.42
C ARG A 54 -1.65 -5.86 -11.38
N ALA A 55 -1.61 -6.85 -12.27
CA ALA A 55 -0.62 -6.87 -13.33
C ALA A 55 -0.96 -5.78 -14.37
N SER A 56 0.05 -5.00 -14.78
CA SER A 56 -0.10 -3.90 -15.73
C SER A 56 -0.25 -4.39 -17.18
N LYS A 57 0.39 -5.51 -17.51
CA LYS A 57 0.48 -6.05 -18.89
C LYS A 57 -0.10 -7.46 -19.05
N THR A 58 -0.23 -8.21 -17.97
CA THR A 58 -0.80 -9.57 -17.97
C THR A 58 -2.08 -9.60 -17.14
N GLN A 59 -2.76 -10.74 -17.12
CA GLN A 59 -3.92 -10.95 -16.23
C GLN A 59 -3.51 -11.60 -14.89
N ASP A 60 -2.20 -11.71 -14.62
CA ASP A 60 -1.67 -12.42 -13.44
C ASP A 60 -1.65 -11.53 -12.22
N ASN A 61 -2.84 -11.24 -11.70
CA ASN A 61 -2.99 -10.54 -10.43
C ASN A 61 -2.48 -11.42 -9.29
N ARG A 62 -1.82 -10.80 -8.31
CA ARG A 62 -1.33 -11.50 -7.11
C ARG A 62 -1.83 -10.82 -5.85
N THR A 63 -1.94 -11.60 -4.78
CA THR A 63 -2.27 -11.08 -3.45
C THR A 63 -1.08 -11.24 -2.55
N VAL A 64 -0.63 -10.16 -1.92
CA VAL A 64 0.56 -10.14 -1.07
C VAL A 64 0.15 -9.76 0.35
N ARG A 65 0.72 -10.44 1.35
CA ARG A 65 0.50 -10.12 2.77
C ARG A 65 1.47 -9.02 3.20
N TYR A 66 0.99 -8.10 4.02
CA TYR A 66 1.77 -7.07 4.69
C TYR A 66 1.68 -7.20 6.21
N ASN A 67 2.51 -6.45 6.94
CA ASN A 67 2.54 -6.48 8.41
C ASN A 67 1.73 -5.33 9.03
N ASP A 68 1.53 -5.39 10.34
CA ASP A 68 0.70 -4.43 11.08
C ASP A 68 1.19 -2.97 10.95
N SER A 69 2.47 -2.75 10.66
CA SER A 69 3.00 -1.41 10.42
C SER A 69 2.41 -0.78 9.15
N LEU A 70 2.19 -1.54 8.07
CA LEU A 70 1.50 -1.00 6.90
C LEU A 70 -0.01 -0.91 7.15
N SER A 71 -0.57 -1.85 7.92
CA SER A 71 -1.99 -1.82 8.32
C SER A 71 -2.36 -0.49 8.98
N PHE A 72 -1.58 -0.06 9.98
CA PHE A 72 -1.77 1.23 10.65
C PHE A 72 -1.81 2.43 9.67
N TYR A 73 -0.86 2.48 8.73
CA TYR A 73 -0.77 3.58 7.76
C TYR A 73 -1.93 3.55 6.76
N LEU A 74 -2.34 2.37 6.30
CA LEU A 74 -3.48 2.21 5.41
C LEU A 74 -4.78 2.61 6.09
N THR A 75 -4.99 2.21 7.35
CA THR A 75 -6.17 2.61 8.14
C THR A 75 -6.23 4.12 8.27
N GLN A 76 -5.13 4.77 8.65
CA GLN A 76 -5.09 6.23 8.73
C GLN A 76 -5.35 6.91 7.38
N TRP A 77 -4.76 6.41 6.29
CA TRP A 77 -4.97 6.94 4.95
C TRP A 77 -6.44 6.85 4.50
N ILE A 78 -7.06 5.69 4.72
CA ILE A 78 -8.42 5.40 4.28
C ILE A 78 -9.46 6.12 5.14
N GLU A 79 -9.29 6.14 6.47
CA GLU A 79 -10.29 6.70 7.39
C GLU A 79 -10.19 8.21 7.57
N LYS A 80 -8.97 8.76 7.55
CA LYS A 80 -8.73 10.17 7.93
C LYS A 80 -8.36 11.06 6.75
N GLY A 81 -7.91 10.48 5.62
CA GLY A 81 -7.34 11.22 4.49
C GLY A 81 -6.04 11.95 4.86
N GLU A 82 -5.52 12.79 3.95
CA GLU A 82 -4.40 13.73 4.22
C GLU A 82 -4.83 14.88 5.14
N ARG A 83 -5.24 14.58 6.38
CA ARG A 83 -5.53 15.59 7.40
C ARG A 83 -4.38 15.75 8.39
#